data_AF-A0A1F3C5G2-F1
#
_entry.id   AF-A0A1F3C5G2-F1
#
_cell.length_a   1.000
_cell.length_b   1.000
_cell.length_c   1.000
_cell.angle_alpha   90.00
_cell.angle_beta   90.00
_cell.angle_gamma   90.00
#
_symmetry.space_group_name_H-M   'P 1'
#
loop_
_entity.id
_entity.type
_entity.pdbx_description
1 polymer ?
#
loop_
_entity_poly.entity_id
_entity_poly.type
_entity_poly.pdbx_seq_one_letter_code
_entity_poly.pdbx_strand_id
1 'polypeptide(L)'
;MDVPVTDQKNPFWMLKGGHEAPGWGPLEQDARAQKLEVVLFDRDAWALVRAAAPPTQYEGLVPMEPPAGLYLDNQGRNVYIADGKQVAGPRDVLASLGEPAQELLRKLGDPDIVLERLGRAY
;
A
#
# COMPACT_ATOMS: atom_id res chain seq x y z
N MET A 1 -20.32 -0.86 21.28
CA MET A 1 -19.71 0.43 20.91
C MET A 1 -18.53 0.07 20.02
N ASP A 2 -18.78 0.05 18.71
CA ASP A 2 -17.79 -0.28 17.69
C ASP A 2 -16.73 0.81 17.64
N VAL A 3 -15.48 0.41 17.85
CA VAL A 3 -14.33 1.29 17.63
C VAL A 3 -14.07 1.26 16.12
N PRO A 4 -14.06 2.40 15.41
CA PRO A 4 -13.56 2.42 14.04
C PRO A 4 -12.06 2.14 14.11
N VAL A 5 -11.66 0.94 13.67
CA VAL A 5 -10.24 0.54 13.66
C VAL A 5 -9.60 1.15 12.42
N THR A 6 -9.37 2.45 12.46
CA THR A 6 -8.23 3.07 11.78
C THR A 6 -6.99 2.93 12.69
N ASP A 7 -6.68 1.69 13.07
CA ASP A 7 -5.47 1.41 13.83
C ASP A 7 -4.30 1.43 12.87
N GLN A 8 -3.58 2.57 12.86
CA GLN A 8 -2.38 2.79 12.06
C GLN A 8 -1.28 1.74 12.29
N LYS A 9 -1.41 0.88 13.32
CA LYS A 9 -0.48 -0.23 13.59
C LYS A 9 -0.79 -1.47 12.77
N ASN A 10 -1.96 -1.57 12.14
CA ASN A 10 -2.26 -2.68 11.25
C ASN A 10 -1.38 -2.61 9.99
N PRO A 11 -0.90 -3.78 9.52
CA PRO A 11 -0.15 -3.84 8.27
C PRO A 11 -1.04 -3.47 7.10
N PHE A 12 -0.38 -3.08 6.01
CA PHE A 12 -0.98 -2.89 4.72
C PHE A 12 -1.13 -4.20 3.98
N TRP A 13 -2.24 -4.31 3.26
CA TRP A 13 -2.52 -5.36 2.30
C TRP A 13 -2.87 -4.73 0.96
N MET A 14 -2.34 -5.30 -0.12
CA MET A 14 -2.75 -4.97 -1.48
C MET A 14 -3.78 -6.00 -1.93
N LEU A 15 -4.97 -5.55 -2.31
CA LEU A 15 -6.01 -6.35 -2.93
C LEU A 15 -5.91 -6.18 -4.43
N LYS A 16 -5.62 -7.24 -5.17
CA LYS A 16 -5.48 -7.20 -6.63
C LYS A 16 -6.58 -8.02 -7.31
N GLY A 17 -7.20 -7.46 -8.34
CA GLY A 17 -8.27 -8.13 -9.08
C GLY A 17 -8.49 -7.48 -10.44
N GLY A 18 -9.20 -8.16 -11.34
CA GLY A 18 -9.65 -7.55 -12.59
C GLY A 18 -10.68 -6.44 -12.33
N HIS A 19 -10.83 -5.49 -13.25
CA HIS A 19 -11.79 -4.39 -13.13
C HIS A 19 -13.22 -4.85 -12.81
N GLU A 20 -13.63 -5.99 -13.39
CA GLU A 20 -14.97 -6.60 -13.22
C GLU A 20 -15.11 -7.46 -11.95
N ALA A 21 -14.10 -7.50 -11.07
CA ALA A 21 -14.15 -8.35 -9.88
C ALA A 21 -15.32 -7.93 -8.96
N PRO A 22 -16.24 -8.85 -8.59
CA PRO A 22 -17.42 -8.51 -7.79
C PRO A 22 -17.08 -7.89 -6.43
N GLY A 23 -15.91 -8.23 -5.86
CA GLY A 23 -15.43 -7.77 -4.58
C GLY A 23 -15.15 -6.26 -4.49
N TRP A 24 -15.03 -5.54 -5.62
CA TRP A 24 -14.82 -4.09 -5.60
C TRP A 24 -15.99 -3.33 -4.94
N GLY A 25 -17.23 -3.74 -5.22
CA GLY A 25 -18.42 -3.10 -4.65
C GLY A 25 -18.49 -3.22 -3.13
N PRO A 26 -18.43 -4.44 -2.56
CA PRO A 26 -18.38 -4.65 -1.11
C PRO A 26 -17.18 -3.96 -0.44
N LEU A 27 -16.00 -3.96 -1.08
CA LEU A 27 -14.81 -3.27 -0.57
C LEU A 27 -15.06 -1.76 -0.43
N GLU A 28 -15.66 -1.14 -1.44
CA GLU A 28 -16.02 0.28 -1.40
C GLU A 28 -17.09 0.57 -0.35
N GLN A 29 -18.05 -0.33 -0.15
CA GLN A 29 -19.06 -0.20 0.90
C GLN A 29 -18.44 -0.24 2.30
N ASP A 30 -17.54 -1.19 2.56
CA ASP A 30 -16.85 -1.31 3.84
C ASP A 30 -15.93 -0.10 4.11
N ALA A 31 -15.27 0.42 3.07
CA ALA A 31 -14.48 1.65 3.14
C ALA A 31 -15.36 2.85 3.54
N ARG A 32 -16.49 3.04 2.86
CA ARG A 32 -17.45 4.12 3.16
C ARG A 32 -18.07 3.97 4.55
N ALA A 33 -18.29 2.74 4.99
CA ALA A 33 -18.81 2.42 6.32
C ALA A 33 -17.72 2.47 7.42
N GLN A 34 -16.48 2.84 7.09
CA GLN A 34 -15.34 2.91 8.02
C GLN A 34 -15.03 1.58 8.73
N LYS A 35 -15.42 0.45 8.11
CA LYS A 35 -15.11 -0.90 8.60
C LYS A 35 -13.71 -1.35 8.19
N LEU A 36 -13.18 -0.75 7.13
CA LEU A 36 -11.86 -1.00 6.58
C LEU A 36 -11.22 0.33 6.18
N GLU A 37 -9.98 0.56 6.58
CA GLU A 37 -9.21 1.71 6.10
C GLU A 37 -8.66 1.39 4.71
N VAL A 38 -9.20 2.07 3.70
CA VAL A 38 -8.67 2.04 2.33
C VAL A 38 -7.81 3.27 2.11
N VAL A 39 -6.53 3.06 1.86
CA VAL A 39 -5.51 4.11 1.71
C VAL A 39 -5.44 4.59 0.27
N LEU A 40 -5.46 3.65 -0.67
CA LEU A 40 -5.59 3.94 -2.09
C LEU A 40 -6.56 2.95 -2.73
N PHE A 41 -7.32 3.44 -3.71
CA PHE A 41 -8.19 2.63 -4.53
C PHE A 41 -7.95 2.93 -6.02
N ASP A 42 -7.26 2.03 -6.71
CA ASP A 42 -7.12 2.05 -8.17
C ASP A 42 -8.01 0.96 -8.77
N ARG A 43 -9.17 1.39 -9.30
CA ARG A 43 -10.17 0.50 -9.92
C ARG A 43 -9.65 -0.29 -11.11
N ASP A 44 -8.57 0.15 -11.74
CA ASP A 44 -8.05 -0.51 -12.93
C ASP A 44 -7.14 -1.69 -12.57
N ALA A 45 -6.73 -1.85 -11.31
CA ALA A 45 -5.87 -2.97 -10.93
C ALA A 45 -5.82 -3.40 -9.45
N TRP A 46 -5.82 -2.47 -8.48
CA TRP A 46 -5.52 -2.80 -7.08
C TRP A 46 -6.04 -1.78 -6.06
N ALA A 47 -6.27 -2.22 -4.82
CA ALA A 47 -6.51 -1.34 -3.67
C ALA A 47 -5.50 -1.63 -2.56
N LEU A 48 -5.09 -0.57 -1.85
CA LEU A 48 -4.20 -0.66 -0.70
C LEU A 48 -5.03 -0.37 0.55
N VAL A 49 -5.04 -1.32 1.49
CA VAL A 49 -5.88 -1.28 2.68
C VAL A 49 -5.09 -1.60 3.93
N ARG A 50 -5.57 -1.20 5.10
CA ARG A 50 -5.01 -1.66 6.39
C ARG A 50 -5.94 -2.68 7.04
N ALA A 51 -5.37 -3.81 7.43
CA ALA A 51 -6.09 -4.84 8.15
C ALA A 51 -5.13 -5.70 8.98
N ALA A 52 -5.59 -6.21 10.12
CA ALA A 52 -4.78 -7.08 10.99
C ALA A 52 -4.39 -8.41 10.30
N ALA A 53 -5.18 -8.86 9.32
CA ALA A 53 -4.97 -10.08 8.55
C ALA A 53 -5.33 -9.85 7.07
N PRO A 54 -4.87 -10.70 6.14
CA PRO A 54 -5.23 -10.61 4.72
C PRO A 54 -6.75 -10.58 4.53
N PRO A 55 -7.34 -9.55 3.89
CA PRO A 55 -8.78 -9.51 3.64
C PRO A 55 -9.14 -10.49 2.51
N THR A 56 -9.81 -11.60 2.85
CA THR A 56 -10.20 -12.65 1.89
C THR A 56 -11.69 -12.67 1.59
N GLN A 57 -12.48 -11.78 2.21
CA GLN A 57 -13.93 -11.74 2.04
C GLN A 57 -14.39 -11.13 0.71
N TYR A 58 -13.49 -10.50 -0.06
CA TYR A 58 -13.81 -9.80 -1.30
C TYR A 58 -13.60 -10.71 -2.51
N GLU A 59 -14.70 -11.19 -3.10
CA GLU A 59 -14.66 -12.12 -4.22
C GLU A 59 -13.90 -11.55 -5.44
N GLY A 60 -12.99 -12.35 -6.00
CA GLY A 60 -12.17 -11.95 -7.15
C GLY A 60 -11.03 -10.98 -6.82
N LEU A 61 -10.89 -10.56 -5.56
CA LEU A 61 -9.75 -9.79 -5.08
C LEU A 61 -8.81 -10.71 -4.29
N VAL A 62 -7.57 -10.81 -4.74
CA VAL A 62 -6.54 -11.61 -4.09
C VAL A 62 -5.72 -10.70 -3.17
N PRO A 63 -5.70 -10.94 -1.86
CA PRO A 63 -4.83 -10.22 -0.95
C PRO A 63 -3.38 -10.67 -1.11
N MET A 64 -2.48 -9.70 -1.15
CA MET A 64 -1.04 -9.91 -1.18
C MET A 64 -0.33 -8.84 -0.36
N GLU A 65 0.90 -9.14 0.06
CA GLU A 65 1.75 -8.13 0.68
C GLU A 65 2.09 -7.04 -0.34
N PRO A 66 1.92 -5.75 -0.01
CA PRO A 66 2.31 -4.68 -0.90
C PRO A 66 3.83 -4.66 -1.04
N PRO A 67 4.35 -4.49 -2.26
CA PRO A 67 5.77 -4.22 -2.45
C PRO A 67 6.26 -3.04 -1.60
N ALA A 68 7.52 -3.07 -1.16
CA ALA A 68 8.12 -1.90 -0.53
C ALA A 68 8.26 -0.78 -1.58
N GLY A 69 7.80 0.44 -1.25
CA GLY A 69 7.74 1.53 -2.21
C GLY A 69 7.09 2.81 -1.69
N LEU A 70 7.08 3.81 -2.56
CA LEU A 70 6.26 5.02 -2.46
C LEU A 70 4.91 4.75 -3.13
N TYR A 71 3.85 5.03 -2.39
CA TYR A 71 2.47 5.02 -2.84
C TYR A 71 1.88 6.41 -2.67
N LEU A 72 0.85 6.74 -3.44
CA LEU A 72 0.00 7.90 -3.16
C LEU A 72 -1.27 7.45 -2.44
N ASP A 73 -1.73 8.22 -1.47
CA ASP A 73 -3.09 8.04 -0.93
C ASP A 73 -4.13 8.77 -1.80
N ASN A 74 -5.41 8.59 -1.48
CA ASN A 74 -6.51 9.24 -2.18
C ASN A 74 -6.50 10.80 -2.10
N GLN A 75 -5.60 11.41 -1.34
CA GLN A 75 -5.39 12.86 -1.25
C GLN A 75 -4.11 13.32 -1.97
N GLY A 76 -3.39 12.40 -2.64
CA GLY A 76 -2.12 12.68 -3.30
C GLY A 76 -0.96 12.82 -2.32
N ARG A 77 -1.08 12.32 -1.08
CA ARG A 77 0.00 12.35 -0.09
C ARG A 77 0.85 11.10 -0.21
N ASN A 78 2.16 11.27 -0.05
CA ASN A 78 3.12 10.17 -0.09
C ASN A 78 2.91 9.23 1.11
N VAL A 79 2.80 7.94 0.80
CA VAL A 79 2.76 6.83 1.75
C VAL A 79 3.92 5.90 1.43
N TYR A 80 4.91 5.89 2.32
CA TYR A 80 6.08 5.04 2.18
C TYR A 80 5.83 3.71 2.90
N ILE A 81 6.00 2.58 2.19
CA ILE A 81 5.74 1.24 2.72
C ILE A 81 7.01 0.39 2.67
N ALA A 82 7.30 -0.29 3.77
CA ALA A 82 8.31 -1.33 3.88
C ALA A 82 7.81 -2.46 4.79
N ASP A 83 8.04 -3.71 4.41
CA ASP A 83 7.62 -4.91 5.17
C ASP A 83 6.13 -4.86 5.59
N GLY A 84 5.26 -4.40 4.69
CA GLY A 84 3.83 -4.24 4.93
C GLY A 84 3.47 -3.14 5.94
N LYS A 85 4.37 -2.23 6.30
CA LYS A 85 4.13 -1.15 7.28
C LYS A 85 4.46 0.22 6.71
N GLN A 86 3.82 1.25 7.27
CA GLN A 86 4.19 2.63 6.94
C GLN A 86 5.52 2.98 7.58
N VAL A 87 6.42 3.56 6.80
CA VAL A 87 7.70 4.12 7.28
C VAL A 87 7.73 5.64 7.10
N ALA A 88 8.69 6.31 7.74
CA ALA A 88 8.70 7.76 7.83
C ALA A 88 9.08 8.44 6.52
N GLY A 89 9.86 7.77 5.67
CA GLY A 89 10.29 8.35 4.41
C GLY A 89 10.92 7.37 3.43
N PRO A 90 11.38 7.89 2.27
CA PRO A 90 11.90 7.07 1.18
C PRO A 90 13.20 6.36 1.56
N ARG A 91 14.00 6.92 2.47
CA ARG A 91 15.22 6.28 2.97
C ARG A 91 14.96 4.98 3.71
N ASP A 92 13.88 4.91 4.49
CA ASP A 92 13.51 3.71 5.24
C ASP A 92 13.06 2.61 4.27
N VAL A 93 12.35 2.97 3.19
CA VAL A 93 11.99 2.04 2.11
C VAL A 93 13.25 1.51 1.42
N LEU A 94 14.19 2.39 1.08
CA LEU A 94 15.45 1.96 0.46
C LEU A 94 16.28 1.07 1.39
N ALA A 95 16.18 1.26 2.72
CA ALA A 95 16.84 0.41 3.69
C ALA A 95 16.27 -1.01 3.69
N SER A 96 14.95 -1.16 3.54
CA SER A 96 14.31 -2.49 3.46
C SER A 96 14.57 -3.22 2.13
N LEU A 97 14.87 -2.48 1.05
CA LEU A 97 15.22 -3.06 -0.26
C LEU A 97 16.66 -3.60 -0.34
N GLY A 98 17.49 -3.32 0.66
CA GLY A 98 18.84 -3.88 0.78
C GLY A 98 19.94 -3.15 0.00
N GLU A 99 21.11 -3.79 -0.09
CA GLU A 99 22.36 -3.19 -0.59
C GLU A 99 22.27 -2.59 -2.01
N PRO A 100 21.58 -3.21 -3.00
CA PRO A 100 21.47 -2.63 -4.34
C PRO A 100 20.79 -1.25 -4.34
N ALA A 101 19.76 -1.07 -3.51
CA ALA A 101 19.07 0.21 -3.37
C ALA A 101 19.95 1.27 -2.70
N GLN A 102 20.74 0.86 -1.70
CA GLN A 102 21.70 1.73 -1.02
C GLN A 102 22.87 2.15 -1.92
N GLU A 103 23.33 1.28 -2.81
CA GLU A 103 24.34 1.64 -3.81
C GLU A 103 23.79 2.68 -4.80
N LEU A 104 22.56 2.49 -5.27
CA LEU A 104 21.93 3.45 -6.16
C LEU A 104 21.70 4.80 -5.47
N LEU A 105 21.30 4.80 -4.19
CA LEU A 105 21.17 6.01 -3.38
C LEU A 105 22.50 6.76 -3.25
N ARG A 106 23.63 6.07 -3.04
CA ARG A 106 24.96 6.69 -3.01
C ARG A 106 25.35 7.35 -4.33
N LYS A 107 24.89 6.80 -5.46
CA LYS A 107 25.19 7.34 -6.80
C LYS A 107 24.31 8.54 -7.16
N LEU A 108 23.02 8.50 -6.81
CA LEU A 108 22.04 9.51 -7.23
C LEU A 108 21.81 10.62 -6.20
N GLY A 109 22.06 10.36 -4.90
CA GLY A 109 21.92 11.32 -3.81
C GLY A 109 20.48 11.64 -3.39
N ASP A 110 19.50 11.44 -4.27
CA ASP A 110 18.09 11.70 -4.04
C ASP A 110 17.29 10.39 -3.86
N PRO A 111 16.65 10.17 -2.69
CA PRO A 111 15.96 8.91 -2.40
C PRO A 111 14.64 8.72 -3.17
N ASP A 112 13.93 9.78 -3.55
CA ASP A 112 12.68 9.64 -4.32
C ASP A 112 13.01 9.29 -5.78
N ILE A 113 14.04 9.90 -6.37
CA ILE A 113 14.55 9.54 -7.71
C ILE A 113 15.01 8.06 -7.74
N VAL A 114 15.61 7.58 -6.66
CA VAL A 114 16.03 6.17 -6.55
C VAL A 114 14.83 5.23 -6.55
N LEU A 115 13.75 5.55 -5.83
CA LEU A 115 12.53 4.75 -5.83
C LEU A 115 11.89 4.70 -7.23
N GLU A 116 11.83 5.83 -7.94
CA GLU A 116 11.36 5.87 -9.33
C GLU A 116 12.21 4.98 -10.24
N ARG A 117 13.54 5.07 -10.13
CA ARG A 117 14.48 4.26 -10.93
C ARG A 117 14.37 2.77 -10.66
N LEU A 118 13.98 2.37 -9.45
CA LEU A 118 13.76 0.98 -9.08
C LEU A 118 12.36 0.48 -9.44
N GLY A 119 11.49 1.32 -10.02
CA GLY A 119 10.09 0.97 -10.28
C GLY A 119 9.29 0.76 -8.99
N ARG A 120 9.63 1.51 -7.94
CA ARG A 120 9.03 1.45 -6.60
C ARG A 120 8.20 2.69 -6.26
N ALA A 121 7.82 3.47 -7.27
CA ALA A 121 6.81 4.52 -7.17
C ALA A 121 5.53 4.00 -7.83
N TYR A 122 4.44 3.92 -7.06
CA TYR A 122 3.15 3.34 -7.41
C TYR A 122 2.03 4.37 -7.37
#